data_AF-A0A5T3M3T2-F1
#
_entry.id   AF-A0A5T3M3T2-F1
#
_cell.length_a   1.000
_cell.length_b   1.000
_cell.length_c   1.000
_cell.angle_alpha   90.00
_cell.angle_beta   90.00
_cell.angle_gamma   90.00
#
_symmetry.space_group_name_H-M   'P 1'
#
loop_
_entity.id
_entity.type
_entity.pdbx_description
1 polymer ?
#
loop_
_entity_poly.entity_id
_entity_poly.type
_entity_poly.pdbx_seq_one_letter_code
_entity_poly.pdbx_strand_id
1 'polypeptide(L)'
;MKEVTLIEMDGFLKGKCIPRDLKVNETNAEYLVRKFAEAEAKCAALAAENAALKKSDVEFNEYCRHECEDVGDTWVDDFTETPATDAFLAEVRASGVDAAIEHLHKKFGGTGHIGVSVMALEWLAQEIRKGGAA
;
A
#
# COMPACT_ATOMS: atom_id res chain seq x y z
N MET A 1 -3.99 12.17 12.99
CA MET A 1 -4.27 13.07 11.85
C MET A 1 -5.72 13.49 11.94
N LYS A 2 -6.08 14.73 11.64
CA LYS A 2 -7.49 15.05 11.40
C LYS A 2 -7.85 14.52 10.03
N GLU A 3 -8.88 13.68 9.97
CA GLU A 3 -9.43 13.16 8.73
C GLU A 3 -10.17 14.31 8.01
N VAL A 4 -9.89 14.50 6.72
CA VAL A 4 -10.59 15.52 5.92
C VAL A 4 -12.01 15.02 5.70
N THR A 5 -13.00 15.82 6.10
CA THR A 5 -14.40 15.47 5.88
C THR A 5 -14.78 15.64 4.40
N LEU A 6 -15.80 14.92 3.94
CA LEU A 6 -16.34 15.09 2.58
C LEU A 6 -16.75 16.54 2.29
N ILE A 7 -17.26 17.26 3.30
CA ILE A 7 -17.67 18.66 3.18
C ILE A 7 -16.45 19.57 2.95
N GLU A 8 -15.35 19.34 3.67
CA GLU A 8 -14.11 20.10 3.50
C GLU A 8 -13.47 19.82 2.14
N MET A 9 -13.46 18.56 1.69
CA MET A 9 -12.94 18.19 0.37
C MET A 9 -13.77 18.80 -0.76
N ASP A 10 -15.11 18.71 -0.68
CA ASP A 10 -16.00 19.32 -1.66
C ASP A 10 -15.83 20.85 -1.72
N GLY A 11 -15.71 21.48 -0.55
CA GLY A 11 -15.42 22.90 -0.45
C GLY A 11 -14.11 23.28 -1.14
N PHE A 12 -13.06 22.48 -0.97
CA PHE A 12 -11.75 22.74 -1.57
C PHE A 12 -11.80 22.59 -3.08
N LEU A 13 -12.40 21.49 -3.57
CA LEU A 13 -12.52 21.21 -4.99
C LEU A 13 -13.37 22.26 -5.72
N LYS A 14 -14.36 22.85 -5.04
CA LYS A 14 -15.20 23.93 -5.59
C LYS A 14 -14.62 25.33 -5.36
N GLY A 15 -13.44 25.47 -4.75
CA GLY A 15 -12.82 26.75 -4.45
C GLY A 15 -13.54 27.57 -3.36
N LYS A 16 -14.39 26.93 -2.56
CA LYS A 16 -15.13 27.54 -1.44
C LYS A 16 -14.33 27.55 -0.13
N CYS A 17 -13.30 26.72 -0.01
CA CYS A 17 -12.36 26.74 1.10
C CYS A 17 -10.92 26.51 0.64
N ILE A 18 -9.96 27.02 1.43
CA ILE A 18 -8.53 26.93 1.15
C ILE A 18 -7.86 26.13 2.28
N PRO A 19 -7.10 25.07 1.97
CA PRO A 19 -6.34 24.34 2.97
C PRO A 19 -5.33 25.27 3.64
N ARG A 20 -5.21 25.17 4.96
CA ARG A 20 -4.30 26.02 5.75
C ARG A 20 -2.85 25.93 5.29
N ASP A 21 -2.44 24.77 4.80
CA ASP A 21 -1.08 24.47 4.40
C ASP A 21 -0.85 24.55 2.87
N LEU A 22 -1.77 25.19 2.15
CA LEU A 22 -1.56 25.55 0.74
C LEU A 22 -0.43 26.58 0.64
N LYS A 23 0.58 26.31 -0.18
CA LYS A 23 1.72 27.22 -0.35
C LYS A 23 1.36 28.38 -1.26
N VAL A 24 2.06 29.51 -1.11
CA VAL A 24 1.93 30.65 -2.02
C VAL A 24 2.31 30.21 -3.44
N ASN A 25 1.47 30.55 -4.42
CA ASN A 25 1.60 30.15 -5.83
C ASN A 25 1.50 28.65 -6.11
N GLU A 26 1.06 27.83 -5.14
CA GLU A 26 0.72 26.43 -5.38
C GLU A 26 -0.72 26.33 -5.88
N THR A 27 -0.90 25.70 -7.04
CA THR A 27 -2.23 25.39 -7.58
C THR A 27 -2.89 24.26 -6.79
N ASN A 28 -4.21 24.14 -6.86
CA ASN A 28 -4.94 23.04 -6.20
C ASN A 28 -4.45 21.66 -6.68
N ALA A 29 -4.07 21.54 -7.96
CA ALA A 29 -3.53 20.31 -8.51
C ALA A 29 -2.15 19.98 -7.89
N GLU A 30 -1.25 20.95 -7.82
CA GLU A 30 0.07 20.77 -7.19
C GLU A 30 -0.06 20.43 -5.70
N TYR A 31 -0.99 21.06 -4.99
CA TYR A 31 -1.31 20.74 -3.60
C TYR A 31 -1.73 19.27 -3.43
N LEU A 32 -2.66 18.80 -4.25
CA LEU A 32 -3.16 17.42 -4.19
C LEU A 32 -2.06 16.42 -4.52
N VAL A 33 -1.27 16.66 -5.58
CA VAL A 33 -0.14 15.81 -5.96
C VAL A 33 0.86 15.71 -4.80
N ARG A 34 1.19 16.83 -4.16
CA ARG A 34 2.06 16.83 -2.99
C ARG A 34 1.46 16.02 -1.83
N LYS A 35 0.17 16.17 -1.55
CA LYS A 35 -0.49 15.44 -0.45
C LYS A 35 -0.59 13.95 -0.70
N PHE A 36 -0.85 13.52 -1.93
CA PHE A 36 -0.80 12.12 -2.28
C PHE A 36 0.61 11.54 -2.16
N ALA A 37 1.63 12.25 -2.66
CA ALA A 37 3.03 11.83 -2.51
C ALA A 37 3.47 11.75 -1.02
N GLU A 38 3.06 12.72 -0.19
CA GLU A 38 3.30 12.68 1.27
C GLU A 38 2.62 11.46 1.94
N ALA A 39 1.42 11.09 1.49
CA ALA A 39 0.69 9.94 2.00
C ALA A 39 1.33 8.61 1.55
N GLU A 40 1.70 8.50 0.28
CA GLU A 40 2.42 7.34 -0.28
C GLU A 40 3.76 7.13 0.42
N ALA A 41 4.53 8.20 0.65
CA ALA A 41 5.80 8.12 1.37
C ALA A 41 5.63 7.60 2.81
N LYS A 42 4.57 8.03 3.52
CA LYS A 42 4.25 7.52 4.86
C LYS A 42 3.84 6.05 4.81
N CYS A 43 3.05 5.64 3.83
CA CYS A 43 2.66 4.24 3.65
C CYS A 43 3.88 3.36 3.37
N ALA A 44 4.81 3.82 2.53
CA ALA A 44 6.05 3.11 2.24
C ALA A 44 6.96 3.00 3.48
N ALA A 45 7.07 4.07 4.28
CA ALA A 45 7.82 4.04 5.54
C ALA A 45 7.22 3.05 6.53
N LEU A 46 5.90 3.06 6.72
CA LEU A 46 5.20 2.09 7.58
C LEU A 46 5.36 0.66 7.07
N ALA A 47 5.35 0.44 5.75
CA ALA A 47 5.61 -0.87 5.18
C ALA A 47 7.02 -1.38 5.51
N ALA A 48 8.02 -0.50 5.42
CA ALA A 48 9.41 -0.81 5.76
C ALA A 48 9.59 -1.09 7.26
N GLU A 49 8.97 -0.28 8.13
CA GLU A 49 8.98 -0.51 9.58
C GLU A 49 8.31 -1.84 9.95
N ASN A 50 7.17 -2.17 9.34
CA ASN A 50 6.52 -3.47 9.55
C ASN A 50 7.39 -4.64 9.08
N ALA A 51 8.08 -4.51 7.95
CA ALA A 51 9.01 -5.54 7.48
C ALA A 51 10.21 -5.72 8.44
N ALA A 52 10.75 -4.62 8.97
CA ALA A 52 11.83 -4.66 9.96
C ALA A 52 11.36 -5.29 11.29
N LEU A 53 10.14 -4.97 11.74
CA LEU A 53 9.56 -5.57 12.94
C LEU A 53 9.37 -7.08 12.78
N LYS A 54 8.78 -7.52 11.66
CA LYS A 54 8.64 -8.95 11.35
C LYS A 54 10.00 -9.67 11.30
N LYS A 55 11.05 -9.01 10.78
CA LYS A 55 12.41 -9.57 10.80
C LYS A 55 12.96 -9.69 12.22
N SER A 56 12.73 -8.68 13.07
CA SER A 56 13.13 -8.70 14.47
C SER A 56 12.44 -9.82 15.26
N ASP A 57 11.16 -10.08 14.99
CA ASP A 57 10.42 -11.19 15.63
C ASP A 57 11.03 -12.55 15.27
N VAL A 58 11.43 -12.74 14.01
CA VAL A 58 12.15 -13.95 13.56
C VAL A 58 13.48 -14.10 14.30
N GLU A 59 14.29 -13.04 14.35
CA GLU A 59 15.59 -13.05 15.04
C GLU A 59 15.44 -13.31 16.55
N PHE A 60 14.39 -12.76 17.17
CA PHE A 60 14.08 -12.99 18.57
C PHE A 60 13.69 -14.44 18.84
N ASN A 61 12.82 -15.03 18.00
CA ASN A 61 12.46 -16.44 18.12
C ASN A 61 13.67 -17.37 17.93
N GLU A 62 14.57 -17.05 16.99
CA GLU A 62 15.81 -17.81 16.82
C GLU A 62 16.71 -17.73 18.05
N TYR A 63 16.88 -16.53 18.62
CA TYR A 63 17.64 -16.34 19.85
C TYR A 63 17.05 -17.14 21.02
N CYS A 64 15.74 -17.03 21.25
CA CYS A 64 15.06 -17.75 22.32
C CYS A 64 15.11 -19.27 22.15
N ARG A 65 15.04 -19.77 20.91
CA ARG A 65 15.21 -21.20 20.61
C ARG A 65 16.57 -21.73 21.05
N HIS A 66 17.64 -21.00 20.75
CA HIS A 66 19.00 -21.38 21.15
C HIS A 66 19.15 -21.40 22.68
N GLU A 67 18.66 -20.36 23.37
CA GLU A 67 18.74 -20.28 24.84
C GLU A 67 17.91 -21.37 25.53
N CYS A 68 16.75 -21.76 24.96
CA CYS A 68 15.92 -22.85 25.49
C CYS A 68 16.60 -24.23 25.32
N GLU A 69 17.33 -24.44 24.22
CA GLU A 69 18.06 -25.68 23.97
C GLU A 69 19.14 -25.94 25.03
N ASP A 70 19.82 -24.88 25.50
CA ASP A 70 20.86 -24.95 26.54
C ASP A 70 20.33 -25.39 27.92
N VAL A 71 19.03 -25.20 28.19
CA VAL A 71 18.37 -25.62 29.43
C VAL A 71 17.51 -26.89 29.26
N GLY A 72 17.52 -27.50 28.07
CA GLY A 72 16.75 -28.70 27.75
C GLY A 72 15.24 -28.46 27.62
N ASP A 73 14.83 -27.22 27.37
CA ASP A 73 13.44 -26.81 27.14
C ASP A 73 13.19 -26.59 25.64
N THR A 74 11.92 -26.54 25.23
CA THR A 74 11.55 -26.32 23.82
C THR A 74 10.85 -24.99 23.64
N TRP A 75 11.45 -24.09 22.85
CA TRP A 75 10.82 -22.84 22.46
C TRP A 75 9.67 -23.07 21.48
N VAL A 76 8.61 -22.27 21.60
CA VAL A 76 7.51 -22.21 20.64
C VAL A 76 7.55 -20.83 20.00
N ASP A 77 7.76 -20.79 18.68
CA ASP A 77 7.80 -19.53 17.94
C ASP A 77 6.44 -18.80 18.08
N ASP A 78 6.50 -17.50 18.39
CA ASP A 78 5.35 -16.60 18.39
C ASP A 78 5.65 -15.41 17.46
N PHE A 79 4.70 -15.09 16.57
CA PHE A 79 4.90 -14.05 15.56
C PHE A 79 3.79 -13.01 15.65
N THR A 80 4.17 -11.73 15.63
CA THR A 80 3.20 -10.65 15.55
C THR A 80 2.61 -10.57 14.14
N GLU A 81 1.38 -11.07 13.98
CA GLU A 81 0.64 -10.92 12.72
C GLU A 81 0.14 -9.47 12.53
N THR A 82 0.23 -8.96 11.29
CA THR A 82 -0.28 -7.62 10.92
C THR A 82 -1.26 -7.69 9.73
N PRO A 83 -2.40 -8.41 9.88
CA PRO A 83 -3.29 -8.73 8.75
C PRO A 83 -3.86 -7.50 8.04
N ALA A 84 -4.13 -6.42 8.78
CA ALA A 84 -4.61 -5.16 8.20
C ALA A 84 -3.54 -4.49 7.31
N THR A 85 -2.28 -4.50 7.74
CA THR A 85 -1.15 -3.97 6.96
C THR A 85 -0.92 -4.84 5.73
N ASP A 86 -0.91 -6.16 5.89
CA ASP A 86 -0.67 -7.09 4.78
C ASP A 86 -1.76 -6.98 3.70
N ALA A 87 -3.03 -6.87 4.11
CA ALA A 87 -4.15 -6.62 3.21
C ALA A 87 -4.03 -5.26 2.50
N PHE A 88 -3.61 -4.20 3.21
CA PHE A 88 -3.37 -2.89 2.60
C PHE A 88 -2.24 -2.93 1.57
N LEU A 89 -1.11 -3.59 1.87
CA LEU A 89 0.01 -3.72 0.94
C LEU A 89 -0.37 -4.57 -0.29
N ALA A 90 -1.20 -5.59 -0.11
CA ALA A 90 -1.80 -6.33 -1.20
C ALA A 90 -2.66 -5.42 -2.10
N GLU A 91 -3.54 -4.60 -1.52
CA GLU A 91 -4.36 -3.65 -2.27
C GLU A 91 -3.51 -2.64 -3.06
N VAL A 92 -2.45 -2.09 -2.45
CA VAL A 92 -1.53 -1.16 -3.13
C VAL A 92 -0.86 -1.83 -4.33
N ARG A 93 -0.42 -3.08 -4.19
CA ARG A 93 0.16 -3.83 -5.32
C ARG A 93 -0.88 -4.10 -6.41
N ALA A 94 -2.10 -4.49 -6.05
CA ALA A 94 -3.18 -4.73 -7.00
C ALA A 94 -3.58 -3.45 -7.77
N SER A 95 -3.60 -2.30 -7.09
CA SER A 95 -3.84 -0.99 -7.71
C SER A 95 -2.77 -0.64 -8.77
N GLY A 96 -1.51 -1.02 -8.55
CA GLY A 96 -0.47 -0.90 -9.56
C GLY A 96 -0.75 -1.73 -10.83
N VAL A 97 -1.34 -2.91 -10.68
CA VAL A 97 -1.79 -3.76 -11.80
C VAL A 97 -2.98 -3.12 -12.51
N ASP A 98 -3.94 -2.55 -11.77
CA ASP A 98 -5.07 -1.83 -12.34
C ASP A 98 -4.60 -0.63 -13.20
N ALA A 99 -3.62 0.14 -12.71
CA ALA A 99 -3.02 1.24 -13.47
C ALA A 99 -2.32 0.76 -14.75
N ALA A 100 -1.66 -0.39 -14.71
CA ALA A 100 -1.04 -1.00 -15.90
C ALA A 100 -2.10 -1.44 -16.93
N ILE A 101 -3.22 -2.01 -16.48
CA ILE A 101 -4.36 -2.35 -17.35
C ILE A 101 -4.91 -1.10 -18.04
N GLU A 102 -5.12 -0.02 -17.29
CA GLU A 102 -5.63 1.24 -17.84
C GLU A 102 -4.66 1.82 -18.90
N HIS A 103 -3.35 1.74 -18.64
CA HIS A 103 -2.34 2.13 -19.62
C HIS A 103 -2.40 1.30 -20.90
N LEU A 104 -2.60 -0.02 -20.79
CA LEU A 104 -2.75 -0.91 -21.95
C LEU A 104 -4.00 -0.57 -22.77
N HIS A 105 -5.15 -0.35 -22.11
CA HIS A 105 -6.37 0.09 -22.77
C HIS A 105 -6.17 1.39 -23.54
N LYS A 106 -5.51 2.39 -22.94
CA LYS A 106 -5.23 3.67 -23.59
C LYS A 106 -4.31 3.53 -24.80
N LYS A 107 -3.28 2.68 -24.71
CA LYS A 107 -2.26 2.53 -25.76
C LYS A 107 -2.70 1.66 -26.93
N PHE A 108 -3.56 0.67 -26.68
CA PHE A 108 -3.89 -0.39 -27.64
C PHE A 108 -5.39 -0.62 -27.84
N GLY A 109 -6.27 0.19 -27.27
CA GLY A 109 -7.73 0.01 -27.33
C GLY A 109 -8.32 -0.08 -28.75
N GLY A 110 -7.61 0.38 -29.78
CA GLY A 110 -8.02 0.26 -31.18
C GLY A 110 -7.51 -0.98 -31.93
N THR A 111 -6.60 -1.78 -31.34
CA THR A 111 -5.96 -2.89 -32.06
C THR A 111 -6.71 -4.22 -31.90
N GLY A 112 -7.59 -4.37 -30.91
CA GLY A 112 -8.38 -5.58 -30.67
C GLY A 112 -7.61 -6.80 -30.13
N HIS A 113 -6.29 -6.68 -29.90
CA HIS A 113 -5.41 -7.81 -29.54
C HIS A 113 -5.00 -7.85 -28.05
N ILE A 114 -5.63 -7.05 -27.18
CA ILE A 114 -5.23 -6.92 -25.76
C ILE A 114 -6.10 -7.68 -24.76
N GLY A 115 -7.24 -8.23 -25.19
CA GLY A 115 -8.24 -8.80 -24.28
C GLY A 115 -7.69 -9.92 -23.39
N VAL A 116 -6.94 -10.87 -23.95
CA VAL A 116 -6.36 -11.98 -23.18
C VAL A 116 -5.35 -11.49 -22.14
N SER A 117 -4.48 -10.55 -22.53
CA SER A 117 -3.47 -9.99 -21.64
C SER A 117 -4.10 -9.18 -20.51
N VAL A 118 -5.15 -8.40 -20.81
CA VAL A 118 -5.90 -7.64 -19.81
C VAL A 118 -6.61 -8.58 -18.82
N MET A 119 -7.30 -9.61 -19.31
CA MET A 119 -7.95 -10.60 -18.44
C MET A 119 -6.96 -11.29 -17.49
N ALA A 120 -5.75 -11.60 -17.96
CA ALA A 120 -4.71 -12.19 -17.11
C ALA A 120 -4.25 -11.24 -16.01
N LEU A 121 -4.12 -9.94 -16.31
CA LEU A 121 -3.76 -8.91 -15.33
C LEU A 121 -4.91 -8.64 -14.34
N GLU A 122 -6.16 -8.63 -14.79
CA GLU A 122 -7.33 -8.51 -13.92
C GLU A 122 -7.38 -9.67 -12.92
N TRP A 123 -7.10 -10.89 -13.38
CA TRP A 123 -7.00 -12.05 -12.52
C TRP A 123 -5.85 -11.92 -11.51
N LEU A 124 -4.66 -11.51 -11.96
CA LEU A 124 -3.51 -11.27 -11.09
C LEU A 124 -3.83 -10.24 -10.00
N ALA A 125 -4.48 -9.12 -10.35
CA ALA A 125 -4.88 -8.10 -9.38
C ALA A 125 -5.83 -8.68 -8.31
N GLN A 126 -6.81 -9.49 -8.72
CA GLN A 126 -7.72 -10.17 -7.77
C GLN A 126 -7.00 -11.16 -6.87
N GLU A 127 -6.01 -11.88 -7.39
CA GLU A 127 -5.23 -12.85 -6.62
C GLU A 127 -4.35 -12.15 -5.59
N ILE A 128 -3.69 -11.06 -5.98
CA ILE A 128 -2.90 -10.22 -5.06
C ILE A 128 -3.77 -9.70 -3.91
N ARG A 129 -5.00 -9.22 -4.17
CA ARG A 129 -5.93 -8.74 -3.13
C ARG A 129 -6.32 -9.82 -2.11
N LYS A 130 -6.32 -11.09 -2.51
CA LYS A 130 -6.57 -12.23 -1.62
C LYS A 130 -5.34 -12.69 -0.84
N GLY A 131 -4.21 -12.01 -1.00
CA GLY A 131 -2.92 -12.38 -0.40
C GLY A 131 -2.12 -13.39 -1.22
N GLY A 132 -2.53 -13.67 -2.47
CA GLY A 132 -1.76 -14.51 -3.38
C GLY A 132 -0.45 -13.84 -3.80
N ALA A 133 0.56 -14.67 -4.11
CA ALA A 133 1.84 -14.20 -4.63
C ALA A 133 1.68 -13.74 -6.09
N ALA A 134 2.37 -12.65 -6.43
CA ALA A 134 2.49 -12.17 -7.81
C ALA A 134 3.60 -12.91 -8.57
#